data_AF-A0A453C6I4-F1
#
_entry.id   AF-A0A453C6I4-F1
#
_cell.length_a   1.000
_cell.length_b   1.000
_cell.length_c   1.000
_cell.angle_alpha   90.00
_cell.angle_beta   90.00
_cell.angle_gamma   90.00
#
_symmetry.space_group_name_H-M   'P 1'
#
loop_
_entity.id
_entity.type
_entity.pdbx_description
1 polymer ?
#
loop_
_entity_poly.entity_id
_entity_poly.type
_entity_poly.pdbx_seq_one_letter_code
_entity_poly.pdbx_strand_id
1 'polypeptide(L)'
;ANGVIKGSITGVPMKTPVAKVWRVSQAIGDIAFAYPYSLILLEIQDTLKSPPAENKTMKKASIISILVTTFFYLCCGCFGYAAFGNDAPGNLLTGFGFYEPYWLIDFANACIILHLLGGYQVYSQPIYQFADRHFAERYPGSGFVNDFHTVKVPLLPPYRVNLLRVCFRTAYVASTTAVAIFFPYFNEILALLGALNFWPLAIYFPVEMYFIQRKVPRWSTRWLLLQGFSTVCLLISAFALVGSIQGVISQKLG
;
A
#
# COMPACT_ATOMS: atom_id res chain seq x y z
N ALA A 1 3.03 12.56 -32.90
CA ALA A 1 3.21 11.22 -32.29
C ALA A 1 3.60 10.24 -33.39
N ASN A 2 4.70 9.49 -33.24
CA ASN A 2 5.26 8.66 -34.33
C ASN A 2 4.43 7.39 -34.65
N GLY A 3 3.29 7.16 -33.99
CA GLY A 3 2.37 6.04 -34.29
C GLY A 3 2.89 4.63 -33.95
N VAL A 4 4.11 4.51 -33.41
CA VAL A 4 4.78 3.24 -33.15
C VAL A 4 4.51 2.76 -31.72
N ILE A 5 4.08 1.50 -31.58
CA ILE A 5 4.01 0.78 -30.31
C ILE A 5 5.41 0.28 -29.97
N LYS A 6 5.99 0.78 -28.87
CA LYS A 6 7.35 0.41 -28.43
C LYS A 6 7.41 -0.86 -27.58
N GLY A 7 6.28 -1.26 -26.99
CA GLY A 7 6.20 -2.44 -26.14
C GLY A 7 6.35 -3.76 -26.91
N SER A 8 7.02 -4.75 -26.31
CA SER A 8 7.13 -6.12 -26.85
C SER A 8 6.46 -7.15 -25.92
N ILE A 9 6.05 -8.29 -26.48
CA ILE A 9 5.50 -9.42 -25.70
C ILE A 9 6.55 -10.10 -24.81
N THR A 10 7.84 -9.94 -25.11
CA THR A 10 8.94 -10.55 -24.36
C THR A 10 9.35 -9.71 -23.14
N GLY A 11 8.91 -8.46 -23.06
CA GLY A 11 9.27 -7.54 -21.98
C GLY A 11 10.73 -7.08 -22.05
N VAL A 12 11.16 -6.39 -20.99
CA VAL A 12 12.53 -5.86 -20.85
C VAL A 12 13.59 -6.98 -20.95
N PRO A 13 14.56 -6.91 -21.88
CA PRO A 13 15.62 -7.91 -21.97
C PRO A 13 16.53 -7.83 -20.73
N MET A 14 16.99 -8.99 -20.24
CA MET A 14 17.89 -9.09 -19.09
C MET A 14 19.14 -9.88 -19.48
N LYS A 15 20.27 -9.58 -18.84
CA LYS A 15 21.56 -10.23 -19.13
C LYS A 15 21.53 -11.76 -18.93
N THR A 16 20.72 -12.24 -18.00
CA THR A 16 20.57 -13.68 -17.71
C THR A 16 19.10 -14.05 -17.52
N PRO A 17 18.72 -15.32 -17.79
CA PRO A 17 17.36 -15.81 -17.51
C PRO A 17 16.98 -15.66 -16.03
N VAL A 18 17.92 -15.90 -15.13
CA VAL A 18 17.71 -15.77 -13.68
C VAL A 18 17.36 -14.34 -13.29
N ALA A 19 18.06 -13.34 -13.84
CA ALA A 19 17.73 -11.93 -13.59
C ALA A 19 16.34 -11.55 -14.13
N LYS A 20 15.90 -12.17 -15.24
CA LYS A 20 14.54 -12.02 -15.75
C LYS A 20 13.50 -12.59 -14.78
N VAL A 21 13.76 -13.77 -14.21
CA VAL A 21 12.88 -14.39 -13.20
C VAL A 21 12.73 -13.51 -11.97
N TRP A 22 13.83 -12.92 -11.46
CA TRP A 22 13.76 -12.00 -10.33
C TRP A 22 12.98 -10.73 -10.62
N ARG A 23 13.14 -10.16 -11.82
CA ARG A 23 12.38 -8.99 -12.23
C ARG A 23 10.88 -9.28 -12.38
N VAL A 24 10.52 -10.47 -12.89
CA VAL A 24 9.11 -10.92 -12.94
C VAL A 24 8.56 -11.14 -11.53
N SER A 25 9.37 -11.72 -10.64
CA SER A 25 9.01 -11.92 -9.24
C SER A 25 8.68 -10.61 -8.53
N GLN A 26 9.54 -9.59 -8.70
CA GLN A 26 9.31 -8.25 -8.17
C GLN A 26 8.02 -7.63 -8.74
N ALA A 27 7.78 -7.75 -10.05
CA ALA A 27 6.56 -7.24 -10.67
C ALA A 27 5.28 -7.89 -10.12
N ILE A 28 5.33 -9.18 -9.74
CA ILE A 28 4.21 -9.84 -9.05
C ILE A 28 3.97 -9.20 -7.68
N GLY A 29 5.03 -8.87 -6.94
CA GLY A 29 4.94 -8.12 -5.69
C GLY A 29 4.31 -6.74 -5.87
N ASP A 30 4.70 -6.00 -6.91
CA ASP A 30 4.10 -4.69 -7.23
C ASP A 30 2.60 -4.81 -7.54
N ILE A 31 2.19 -5.83 -8.29
CA ILE A 31 0.77 -6.12 -8.56
C ILE A 31 0.03 -6.46 -7.26
N ALA A 32 0.65 -7.25 -6.37
CA ALA A 32 0.05 -7.59 -5.08
C ALA A 32 -0.12 -6.36 -4.18
N PHE A 33 0.83 -5.43 -4.21
CA PHE A 33 0.75 -4.16 -3.49
C PHE A 33 -0.37 -3.26 -4.02
N ALA A 34 -0.68 -3.31 -5.32
CA ALA A 34 -1.64 -2.42 -5.96
C ALA A 34 -3.09 -2.54 -5.42
N TYR A 35 -3.41 -3.59 -4.66
CA TYR A 35 -4.74 -3.81 -4.09
C TYR A 35 -4.73 -3.86 -2.54
N PRO A 36 -4.29 -2.82 -1.82
CA PRO A 36 -4.09 -2.89 -0.37
C PRO A 36 -5.38 -2.64 0.44
N TYR A 37 -6.56 -2.81 -0.17
CA TYR A 37 -7.83 -2.36 0.42
C TYR A 37 -8.19 -3.08 1.73
N SER A 38 -7.67 -4.29 1.96
CA SER A 38 -7.91 -5.07 3.17
C SER A 38 -7.41 -4.38 4.45
N LEU A 39 -6.45 -3.46 4.34
CA LEU A 39 -5.86 -2.73 5.46
C LEU A 39 -6.81 -1.74 6.13
N ILE A 40 -7.78 -1.22 5.38
CA ILE A 40 -8.71 -0.16 5.83
C ILE A 40 -10.17 -0.55 5.62
N LEU A 41 -10.43 -1.78 5.14
CA LEU A 41 -11.76 -2.23 4.76
C LEU A 41 -12.72 -2.18 5.95
N LEU A 42 -12.27 -2.61 7.13
CA LEU A 42 -13.10 -2.69 8.33
C LEU A 42 -13.40 -1.29 8.87
N GLU A 43 -12.40 -0.40 8.87
CA GLU A 43 -12.51 1.00 9.28
C GLU A 43 -13.48 1.75 8.38
N ILE A 44 -13.40 1.55 7.05
CA ILE A 44 -14.37 2.15 6.13
C ILE A 44 -15.77 1.58 6.40
N GLN A 45 -15.90 0.26 6.51
CA GLN A 45 -17.19 -0.39 6.70
C GLN A 45 -17.90 0.08 7.99
N ASP A 46 -17.15 0.29 9.08
CA ASP A 46 -17.68 0.75 10.37
C ASP A 46 -18.25 2.18 10.30
N THR A 47 -17.80 2.99 9.34
CA THR A 47 -18.34 4.35 9.11
C THR A 47 -19.58 4.38 8.21
N LEU A 48 -19.96 3.27 7.59
CA LEU A 48 -21.09 3.25 6.67
C LEU A 48 -22.42 3.37 7.42
N LYS A 49 -23.29 4.23 6.90
CA LYS A 49 -24.64 4.41 7.46
C LYS A 49 -25.50 3.18 7.17
N SER A 50 -26.19 2.70 8.20
CA SER A 50 -27.30 1.75 8.11
C SER A 50 -28.65 2.45 8.30
N PRO A 51 -29.75 2.02 7.61
CA PRO A 51 -29.84 0.94 6.61
C PRO A 51 -29.44 1.34 5.18
N PRO A 52 -29.08 0.38 4.28
CA PRO A 52 -29.00 -1.07 4.50
C PRO A 52 -27.71 -1.48 5.23
N ALA A 53 -27.65 -2.75 5.68
CA ALA A 53 -26.49 -3.30 6.40
C ALA A 53 -25.15 -2.94 5.74
N GLU A 54 -24.17 -2.54 6.55
CA GLU A 54 -22.90 -1.96 6.14
C GLU A 54 -22.17 -2.90 5.18
N ASN A 55 -22.22 -4.20 5.42
CA ASN A 55 -21.58 -5.22 4.57
C ASN A 55 -22.17 -5.27 3.14
N LYS A 56 -23.44 -4.92 2.93
CA LYS A 56 -24.07 -4.89 1.59
C LYS A 56 -23.59 -3.68 0.82
N THR A 57 -23.58 -2.52 1.48
CA THR A 57 -23.07 -1.27 0.92
C THR A 57 -21.58 -1.39 0.61
N MET A 58 -20.80 -1.90 1.57
CA MET A 58 -19.36 -2.13 1.41
C MET A 58 -19.08 -3.11 0.27
N LYS A 59 -19.79 -4.25 0.20
CA LYS A 59 -19.60 -5.21 -0.90
C LYS A 59 -19.84 -4.57 -2.28
N LYS A 60 -20.90 -3.78 -2.43
CA LYS A 60 -21.18 -3.08 -3.70
C LYS A 60 -20.08 -2.07 -4.02
N ALA A 61 -19.67 -1.26 -3.04
CA ALA A 61 -18.61 -0.28 -3.19
C ALA A 61 -17.27 -0.94 -3.56
N SER A 62 -16.88 -2.01 -2.88
CA SER A 62 -15.65 -2.77 -3.17
C SER A 62 -15.66 -3.36 -4.58
N ILE A 63 -16.77 -3.94 -5.04
CA ILE A 63 -16.86 -4.49 -6.41
C ILE A 63 -16.62 -3.38 -7.44
N ILE A 64 -17.32 -2.25 -7.31
CA ILE A 64 -17.17 -1.11 -8.22
C ILE A 64 -15.74 -0.59 -8.17
N SER A 65 -15.20 -0.38 -6.97
CA SER A 65 -13.85 0.14 -6.78
C SER A 65 -12.81 -0.78 -7.42
N ILE A 66 -12.86 -2.09 -7.17
CA ILE A 66 -11.89 -3.04 -7.74
C ILE A 66 -11.95 -3.02 -9.27
N LEU A 67 -13.16 -3.02 -9.86
CA LEU A 67 -13.32 -2.97 -11.32
C LEU A 67 -12.74 -1.69 -11.93
N VAL A 68 -13.09 -0.53 -11.36
CA VAL A 68 -12.61 0.77 -11.82
C VAL A 68 -11.09 0.88 -11.66
N THR A 69 -10.56 0.49 -10.50
CA THR A 69 -9.11 0.51 -10.23
C THR A 69 -8.35 -0.42 -11.19
N THR A 70 -8.86 -1.64 -11.40
CA THR A 70 -8.24 -2.61 -12.33
C THR A 70 -8.21 -2.07 -13.75
N PHE A 71 -9.31 -1.47 -14.21
CA PHE A 71 -9.39 -0.85 -15.52
C PHE A 71 -8.33 0.25 -15.68
N PHE A 72 -8.23 1.18 -14.73
CA PHE A 72 -7.23 2.25 -14.79
C PHE A 72 -5.80 1.74 -14.69
N TYR A 73 -5.52 0.74 -13.84
CA TYR A 73 -4.18 0.14 -13.75
C TYR A 73 -3.77 -0.55 -15.04
N LEU A 74 -4.68 -1.30 -15.67
CA LEU A 74 -4.41 -1.91 -16.97
C LEU A 74 -4.24 -0.85 -18.06
N CYS A 75 -5.05 0.21 -18.09
CA CYS A 75 -4.86 1.31 -19.04
C CYS A 75 -3.50 1.98 -18.86
N CYS A 76 -3.14 2.39 -17.64
CA CYS A 76 -1.85 3.04 -17.37
C CYS A 76 -0.67 2.11 -17.67
N GLY A 77 -0.74 0.84 -17.28
CA GLY A 77 0.31 -0.14 -17.53
C GLY A 77 0.47 -0.45 -19.02
N CYS A 78 -0.63 -0.77 -19.72
CA CYS A 78 -0.61 -1.12 -21.13
C CYS A 78 -0.24 0.07 -22.02
N PHE A 79 -0.85 1.24 -21.83
CA PHE A 79 -0.52 2.43 -22.63
C PHE A 79 0.85 2.99 -22.29
N GLY A 80 1.24 2.99 -21.02
CA GLY A 80 2.59 3.36 -20.60
C GLY A 80 3.63 2.46 -21.25
N TYR A 81 3.45 1.14 -21.20
CA TYR A 81 4.35 0.20 -21.85
C TYR A 81 4.31 0.29 -23.38
N ALA A 82 3.15 0.57 -23.99
CA ALA A 82 3.07 0.82 -25.43
C ALA A 82 3.83 2.09 -25.85
N ALA A 83 3.82 3.14 -25.01
CA ALA A 83 4.47 4.42 -25.30
C ALA A 83 5.98 4.42 -25.02
N PHE A 84 6.43 3.75 -23.95
CA PHE A 84 7.82 3.75 -23.49
C PHE A 84 8.58 2.46 -23.80
N GLY A 85 7.88 1.35 -24.04
CA GLY A 85 8.50 0.05 -24.29
C GLY A 85 9.39 -0.38 -23.12
N ASN A 86 10.59 -0.86 -23.44
CA ASN A 86 11.54 -1.34 -22.43
C ASN A 86 12.11 -0.23 -21.53
N ASP A 87 11.97 1.03 -21.93
CA ASP A 87 12.43 2.19 -21.18
C ASP A 87 11.35 2.73 -20.22
N ALA A 88 10.24 2.01 -20.04
CA ALA A 88 9.19 2.39 -19.10
C ALA A 88 9.76 2.45 -17.67
N PRO A 89 9.75 3.63 -17.02
CA PRO A 89 10.20 3.75 -15.65
C PRO A 89 9.14 3.18 -14.70
N GLY A 90 9.54 2.72 -13.52
CA GLY A 90 8.59 2.20 -12.53
C GLY A 90 7.67 3.28 -11.97
N ASN A 91 8.15 4.51 -11.81
CA ASN A 91 7.30 5.69 -11.68
C ASN A 91 7.20 6.39 -13.04
N LEU A 92 6.03 6.33 -13.68
CA LEU A 92 5.82 6.94 -15.00
C LEU A 92 6.20 8.42 -15.04
N LEU A 93 5.98 9.17 -13.95
CA LEU A 93 6.27 10.61 -13.91
C LEU A 93 7.75 10.94 -13.91
N THR A 94 8.64 10.03 -13.50
CA THR A 94 10.08 10.26 -13.57
C THR A 94 10.61 10.13 -15.01
N GLY A 95 9.89 9.45 -15.91
CA GLY A 95 10.27 9.30 -17.32
C GLY A 95 10.03 10.55 -18.16
N PHE A 96 9.23 11.50 -17.67
CA PHE A 96 8.87 12.72 -18.40
C PHE A 96 9.71 13.94 -18.01
N GLY A 97 10.67 13.82 -17.08
CA GLY A 97 11.41 14.96 -16.52
C GLY A 97 12.17 15.86 -17.51
N PHE A 98 12.26 15.46 -18.79
CA PHE A 98 12.92 16.21 -19.86
C PHE A 98 12.01 16.53 -21.07
N TYR A 99 10.71 16.21 -20.99
CA TYR A 99 9.77 16.40 -22.11
C TYR A 99 8.71 17.46 -21.80
N GLU A 100 8.56 18.43 -22.70
CA GLU A 100 7.50 19.45 -22.62
C GLU A 100 6.10 18.81 -22.71
N PRO A 101 5.09 19.30 -21.94
CA PRO A 101 5.14 20.50 -21.09
C PRO A 101 5.32 20.20 -19.58
N TYR A 102 6.27 20.89 -18.95
CA TYR A 102 6.62 20.73 -17.53
C TYR A 102 5.45 21.00 -16.56
N TRP A 103 4.56 21.93 -16.88
CA TRP A 103 3.42 22.28 -16.01
C TRP A 103 2.47 21.10 -15.76
N LEU A 104 2.33 20.20 -16.73
CA LEU A 104 1.43 19.05 -16.60
C LEU A 104 2.01 18.01 -15.64
N ILE A 105 3.33 17.85 -15.66
CA ILE A 105 4.07 16.97 -14.74
C ILE A 105 4.00 17.56 -13.32
N ASP A 106 4.22 18.86 -13.18
CA ASP A 106 4.13 19.55 -11.89
C ASP A 106 2.72 19.46 -11.29
N PHE A 107 1.69 19.66 -12.12
CA PHE A 107 0.31 19.48 -11.71
C PHE A 107 0.02 18.03 -11.27
N ALA A 108 0.48 17.04 -12.02
CA ALA A 108 0.33 15.63 -11.65
C ALA A 108 1.03 15.32 -10.31
N ASN A 109 2.25 15.82 -10.12
CA ASN A 109 2.98 15.70 -8.85
C ASN A 109 2.23 16.39 -7.69
N ALA A 110 1.66 17.58 -7.90
CA ALA A 110 0.85 18.25 -6.88
C ALA A 110 -0.40 17.43 -6.51
N CYS A 111 -1.09 16.82 -7.48
CA CYS A 111 -2.20 15.92 -7.22
C CYS A 111 -1.76 14.68 -6.42
N ILE A 112 -0.60 14.09 -6.75
CA ILE A 112 -0.04 12.96 -5.99
C ILE A 112 0.25 13.37 -4.55
N ILE A 113 0.87 14.53 -4.33
CA ILE A 113 1.14 15.03 -2.98
C ILE A 113 -0.17 15.18 -2.20
N LEU A 114 -1.19 15.82 -2.79
CA LEU A 114 -2.49 15.99 -2.14
C LEU A 114 -3.13 14.65 -1.78
N HIS A 115 -3.10 13.68 -2.70
CA HIS A 115 -3.60 12.33 -2.49
C HIS A 115 -2.85 11.60 -1.36
N LEU A 116 -1.51 11.60 -1.40
CA LEU A 116 -0.66 10.94 -0.43
C LEU A 116 -0.76 11.57 0.96
N LEU A 117 -0.95 12.88 1.06
CA LEU A 117 -1.21 13.55 2.34
C LEU A 117 -2.49 13.00 3.00
N GLY A 118 -3.57 12.87 2.23
CA GLY A 118 -4.81 12.26 2.72
C GLY A 118 -4.61 10.82 3.16
N GLY A 119 -3.94 10.02 2.33
CA GLY A 119 -3.60 8.62 2.64
C GLY A 119 -2.77 8.50 3.92
N TYR A 120 -1.69 9.29 4.04
CA TYR A 120 -0.81 9.30 5.21
C TYR A 120 -1.58 9.57 6.50
N GLN A 121 -2.52 10.53 6.47
CA GLN A 121 -3.37 10.79 7.64
C GLN A 121 -4.21 9.58 8.01
N VAL A 122 -4.93 8.97 7.05
CA VAL A 122 -5.79 7.81 7.29
C VAL A 122 -5.00 6.62 7.84
N TYR A 123 -3.86 6.27 7.24
CA TYR A 123 -3.04 5.15 7.68
C TYR A 123 -2.32 5.38 9.01
N SER A 124 -2.02 6.65 9.36
CA SER A 124 -1.37 6.96 10.64
C SER A 124 -2.32 6.98 11.83
N GLN A 125 -3.64 7.23 11.62
CA GLN A 125 -4.60 7.32 12.73
C GLN A 125 -4.65 6.05 13.60
N PRO A 126 -4.76 4.82 13.06
CA PRO A 126 -4.79 3.62 13.89
C PRO A 126 -3.52 3.44 14.73
N ILE A 127 -2.35 3.78 14.17
CA ILE A 127 -1.07 3.71 14.86
C ILE A 127 -1.04 4.71 16.03
N TYR A 128 -1.49 5.94 15.80
CA TYR A 128 -1.58 6.96 16.86
C TYR A 128 -2.54 6.54 17.97
N GLN A 129 -3.71 6.01 17.63
CA GLN A 129 -4.68 5.55 18.62
C GLN A 129 -4.14 4.36 19.44
N PHE A 130 -3.47 3.42 18.79
CA PHE A 130 -2.85 2.29 19.47
C PHE A 130 -1.77 2.75 20.45
N ALA A 131 -0.86 3.63 20.01
CA ALA A 131 0.19 4.16 20.87
C ALA A 131 -0.38 4.95 22.06
N ASP A 132 -1.33 5.84 21.80
CA ASP A 132 -2.00 6.66 22.84
C ASP A 132 -2.66 5.77 23.90
N ARG A 133 -3.44 4.77 23.47
CA ARG A 133 -4.07 3.80 24.38
C ARG A 133 -3.02 3.01 25.19
N HIS A 134 -1.99 2.50 24.52
CA HIS A 134 -0.95 1.70 25.16
C HIS A 134 -0.21 2.49 26.27
N PHE A 135 0.19 3.73 25.97
CA PHE A 135 0.87 4.56 26.97
C PHE A 135 -0.06 5.01 28.09
N ALA A 136 -1.33 5.34 27.78
CA ALA A 136 -2.32 5.72 28.77
C ALA A 136 -2.60 4.57 29.77
N GLU A 137 -2.75 3.34 29.28
CA GLU A 137 -2.93 2.14 30.12
C GLU A 137 -1.69 1.81 30.96
N ARG A 138 -0.49 1.99 30.37
CA ARG A 138 0.78 1.66 31.05
C ARG A 138 1.17 2.68 32.12
N TYR A 139 0.84 3.96 31.91
CA TYR A 139 1.23 5.07 32.78
C TYR A 139 0.04 5.96 33.15
N PRO A 140 -0.97 5.43 33.88
CA PRO A 140 -2.20 6.16 34.17
C PRO A 140 -1.98 7.42 35.03
N GLY A 141 -0.95 7.43 35.88
CA GLY A 141 -0.62 8.58 36.74
C GLY A 141 0.33 9.62 36.13
N SER A 142 0.77 9.44 34.87
CA SER A 142 1.72 10.37 34.25
C SER A 142 1.02 11.56 33.61
N GLY A 143 1.28 12.76 34.12
CA GLY A 143 0.76 14.00 33.54
C GLY A 143 1.24 14.23 32.10
N PHE A 144 2.44 13.79 31.75
CA PHE A 144 2.95 13.87 30.37
C PHE A 144 2.11 13.08 29.36
N VAL A 145 1.51 11.96 29.80
CA VAL A 145 0.74 11.03 28.98
C VAL A 145 -0.73 11.44 28.94
N ASN A 146 -1.31 11.82 30.08
CA ASN A 146 -2.76 12.00 30.21
C ASN A 146 -3.21 13.46 30.31
N ASP A 147 -2.32 14.41 30.63
CA ASP A 147 -2.72 15.81 30.76
C ASP A 147 -2.84 16.48 29.39
N PHE A 148 -3.79 17.42 29.33
CA PHE A 148 -3.98 18.31 28.20
C PHE A 148 -3.64 19.73 28.62
N HIS A 149 -2.57 20.26 28.05
CA HIS A 149 -2.15 21.64 28.26
C HIS A 149 -2.84 22.55 27.24
N THR A 150 -3.43 23.66 27.70
CA THR A 150 -4.08 24.62 26.81
C THR A 150 -3.06 25.66 26.36
N VAL A 151 -2.71 25.64 25.08
CA VAL A 151 -1.83 26.63 24.46
C VAL A 151 -2.70 27.70 23.81
N LYS A 152 -2.52 28.95 24.24
CA LYS A 152 -3.15 30.11 23.62
C LYS A 152 -2.16 30.70 22.62
N VAL A 153 -2.48 30.59 21.34
CA VAL A 153 -1.69 31.19 20.25
C VAL A 153 -2.39 32.50 19.85
N PRO A 154 -1.66 33.61 19.63
CA PRO A 154 -2.27 34.83 19.10
C PRO A 154 -3.01 34.52 17.79
N LEU A 155 -4.25 35.01 17.65
CA LEU A 155 -5.15 34.86 16.48
C LEU A 155 -5.82 33.48 16.25
N LEU A 156 -5.64 32.50 17.15
CA LEU A 156 -6.31 31.19 17.05
C LEU A 156 -7.06 30.83 18.33
N PRO A 157 -8.16 30.05 18.24
CA PRO A 157 -8.84 29.53 19.42
C PRO A 157 -7.88 28.68 20.28
N PRO A 158 -8.07 28.63 21.61
CA PRO A 158 -7.20 27.88 22.51
C PRO A 158 -7.13 26.39 22.10
N TYR A 159 -5.92 25.89 21.85
CA TYR A 159 -5.68 24.50 21.45
C TYR A 159 -5.24 23.67 22.64
N ARG A 160 -5.87 22.49 22.82
CA ARG A 160 -5.46 21.51 23.82
C ARG A 160 -4.39 20.62 23.20
N VAL A 161 -3.18 20.69 23.73
CA VAL A 161 -2.05 19.84 23.33
C VAL A 161 -1.74 18.84 24.42
N ASN A 162 -1.41 17.62 24.01
CA ASN A 162 -0.90 16.58 24.89
C ASN A 162 0.55 16.33 24.46
N LEU A 163 1.48 16.40 25.42
CA LEU A 163 2.91 16.39 25.13
C LEU A 163 3.36 15.06 24.55
N LEU A 164 2.88 13.94 25.09
CA LEU A 164 3.14 12.61 24.50
C LEU A 164 2.70 12.56 23.04
N ARG A 165 1.48 13.01 22.72
CA ARG A 165 0.96 12.97 21.34
C ARG A 165 1.81 13.80 20.39
N VAL A 166 2.30 14.97 20.82
CA VAL A 166 3.19 15.80 20.00
C VAL A 166 4.53 15.09 19.79
N CYS A 167 5.19 14.68 20.88
CA CYS A 167 6.48 13.99 20.81
C CYS A 167 6.41 12.72 19.95
N PHE A 168 5.39 11.87 20.17
CA PHE A 168 5.21 10.63 19.43
C PHE A 168 4.96 10.87 17.94
N ARG A 169 4.06 11.81 17.58
CA ARG A 169 3.77 12.13 16.18
C ARG A 169 5.00 12.72 15.47
N THR A 170 5.74 13.61 16.11
CA THR A 170 6.98 14.16 15.54
C THR A 170 8.04 13.06 15.36
N ALA A 171 8.23 12.20 16.35
CA ALA A 171 9.17 11.07 16.26
C ALA A 171 8.76 10.07 15.16
N TYR A 172 7.46 9.81 15.01
CA TYR A 172 6.93 8.96 13.95
C TYR A 172 7.15 9.55 12.55
N VAL A 173 6.85 10.85 12.36
CA VAL A 173 7.14 11.52 11.08
C VAL A 173 8.64 11.48 10.79
N ALA A 174 9.48 11.88 11.74
CA ALA A 174 10.93 11.88 11.57
C ALA A 174 11.49 10.50 11.24
N SER A 175 11.00 9.43 11.87
CA SER A 175 11.44 8.06 11.59
C SER A 175 11.01 7.60 10.19
N THR A 176 9.76 7.85 9.80
CA THR A 176 9.29 7.51 8.44
C THR A 176 10.05 8.28 7.35
N THR A 177 10.38 9.55 7.58
CA THR A 177 11.23 10.34 6.67
C THR A 177 12.65 9.78 6.59
N ALA A 178 13.25 9.41 7.73
CA ALA A 178 14.57 8.78 7.73
C ALA A 178 14.58 7.49 6.92
N VAL A 179 13.58 6.62 7.08
CA VAL A 179 13.43 5.39 6.30
C VAL A 179 13.31 5.70 4.80
N ALA A 180 12.52 6.72 4.42
CA ALA A 180 12.37 7.12 3.02
C ALA A 180 13.70 7.60 2.40
N ILE A 181 14.56 8.27 3.18
CA ILE A 181 15.89 8.70 2.73
C ILE A 181 16.83 7.49 2.55
N PHE A 182 16.78 6.50 3.44
CA PHE A 182 17.64 5.31 3.35
C PHE A 182 17.25 4.33 2.23
N PHE A 183 15.98 4.30 1.82
CA PHE A 183 15.47 3.37 0.82
C PHE A 183 14.68 4.09 -0.29
N PRO A 184 15.36 4.86 -1.17
CA PRO A 184 14.72 5.59 -2.26
C PRO A 184 14.37 4.68 -3.47
N TYR A 185 14.08 3.40 -3.24
CA TYR A 185 13.81 2.40 -4.27
C TYR A 185 12.31 2.12 -4.36
N PHE A 186 11.62 2.84 -5.22
CA PHE A 186 10.16 2.82 -5.25
C PHE A 186 9.59 1.42 -5.49
N ASN A 187 9.92 0.76 -6.60
CA ASN A 187 9.32 -0.54 -6.94
C ASN A 187 9.81 -1.65 -6.01
N GLU A 188 11.09 -1.67 -5.67
CA GLU A 188 11.65 -2.72 -4.84
C GLU A 188 11.01 -2.75 -3.45
N ILE A 189 10.73 -1.57 -2.87
CA ILE A 189 10.05 -1.44 -1.59
C ILE A 189 8.56 -1.74 -1.72
N LEU A 190 7.88 -1.28 -2.77
CA LEU A 190 6.48 -1.61 -3.00
C LEU A 190 6.26 -3.10 -3.19
N ALA A 191 7.08 -3.75 -4.01
CA ALA A 191 7.04 -5.19 -4.22
C ALA A 191 7.27 -5.96 -2.92
N LEU A 192 8.23 -5.52 -2.09
CA LEU A 192 8.50 -6.11 -0.79
C LEU A 192 7.28 -6.00 0.14
N LEU A 193 6.70 -4.81 0.25
CA LEU A 193 5.51 -4.57 1.09
C LEU A 193 4.30 -5.33 0.56
N GLY A 194 4.12 -5.42 -0.76
CA GLY A 194 3.06 -6.20 -1.40
C GLY A 194 3.20 -7.68 -1.07
N ALA A 195 4.39 -8.25 -1.25
CA ALA A 195 4.67 -9.65 -0.94
C ALA A 195 4.46 -9.99 0.54
N LEU A 196 4.85 -9.09 1.46
CA LEU A 196 4.67 -9.29 2.89
C LEU A 196 3.21 -9.19 3.34
N ASN A 197 2.44 -8.23 2.81
CA ASN A 197 1.10 -7.95 3.30
C ASN A 197 0.01 -8.77 2.60
N PHE A 198 0.20 -9.10 1.31
CA PHE A 198 -0.85 -9.70 0.48
C PHE A 198 -1.37 -11.03 1.07
N TRP A 199 -0.49 -12.01 1.29
CA TRP A 199 -0.95 -13.29 1.82
C TRP A 199 -1.57 -13.20 3.23
N PRO A 200 -0.88 -12.67 4.26
CA PRO A 200 -1.42 -12.71 5.61
C PRO A 200 -2.70 -11.90 5.75
N LEU A 201 -2.78 -10.72 5.14
CA LEU A 201 -3.87 -9.76 5.38
C LEU A 201 -5.01 -9.87 4.37
N ALA A 202 -4.72 -10.12 3.09
CA ALA A 202 -5.77 -10.19 2.06
C ALA A 202 -6.32 -11.62 1.87
N ILE A 203 -5.54 -12.65 2.19
CA ILE A 203 -5.89 -14.04 1.88
C ILE A 203 -6.07 -14.89 3.15
N TYR A 204 -5.01 -15.11 3.91
CA TYR A 204 -5.01 -16.01 5.05
C TYR A 204 -6.01 -15.60 6.13
N PHE A 205 -5.92 -14.35 6.62
CA PHE A 205 -6.77 -13.89 7.71
C PHE A 205 -8.27 -13.93 7.36
N PRO A 206 -8.73 -13.45 6.19
CA PRO A 206 -10.13 -13.59 5.79
C PRO A 206 -10.59 -15.05 5.61
N VAL A 207 -9.73 -15.93 5.07
CA VAL A 207 -10.04 -17.35 4.88
C VAL A 207 -10.23 -18.06 6.22
N GLU A 208 -9.32 -17.83 7.18
CA GLU A 208 -9.43 -18.40 8.53
C GLU A 208 -10.65 -17.85 9.27
N MET A 209 -10.90 -16.54 9.18
CA MET A 209 -12.10 -15.92 9.74
C MET A 209 -13.37 -16.57 9.17
N TYR A 210 -13.39 -16.85 7.86
CA TYR A 210 -14.51 -17.54 7.22
C TYR A 210 -14.68 -18.98 7.73
N PHE A 211 -13.60 -19.75 7.88
CA PHE A 211 -13.67 -21.10 8.43
C PHE A 211 -14.24 -21.14 9.84
N ILE A 212 -13.79 -20.23 10.71
CA ILE A 212 -14.26 -20.12 12.10
C ILE A 212 -15.73 -19.68 12.13
N GLN A 213 -16.10 -18.60 11.43
CA GLN A 213 -17.46 -18.05 11.47
C GLN A 213 -18.50 -18.98 10.84
N ARG A 214 -18.15 -19.67 9.75
CA ARG A 214 -19.07 -20.59 9.05
C ARG A 214 -18.96 -22.04 9.52
N LYS A 215 -18.08 -22.33 10.49
CA LYS A 215 -17.82 -23.68 11.01
C LYS A 215 -17.61 -24.69 9.87
N VAL A 216 -16.78 -24.33 8.89
CA VAL A 216 -16.58 -25.16 7.70
C VAL A 216 -15.89 -26.46 8.11
N PRO A 217 -16.44 -27.64 7.79
CA PRO A 217 -15.84 -28.90 8.16
C PRO A 217 -14.49 -29.09 7.44
N ARG A 218 -13.48 -29.50 8.20
CA ARG A 218 -12.15 -29.86 7.68
C ARG A 218 -12.32 -30.96 6.62
N TRP A 219 -11.52 -30.89 5.56
CA TRP A 219 -11.57 -31.80 4.41
C TRP A 219 -12.83 -31.76 3.55
N SER A 220 -13.77 -30.84 3.80
CA SER A 220 -14.83 -30.58 2.83
C SER A 220 -14.27 -29.98 1.55
N THR A 221 -14.99 -30.12 0.43
CA THR A 221 -14.59 -29.54 -0.86
C THR A 221 -14.34 -28.02 -0.75
N ARG A 222 -15.20 -27.30 -0.01
CA ARG A 222 -15.04 -25.85 0.22
C ARG A 222 -13.78 -25.53 1.02
N TRP A 223 -13.50 -26.33 2.04
CA TRP A 223 -12.27 -26.18 2.83
C TRP A 223 -11.03 -26.41 1.98
N LEU A 224 -11.00 -27.51 1.20
CA LEU A 224 -9.89 -27.83 0.31
C LEU A 224 -9.65 -26.74 -0.75
N LEU A 225 -10.71 -26.21 -1.35
CA LEU A 225 -10.60 -25.13 -2.33
C LEU A 225 -10.02 -23.84 -1.72
N LEU A 226 -10.53 -23.40 -0.57
CA LEU A 226 -10.08 -22.18 0.08
C LEU A 226 -8.67 -22.34 0.67
N GLN A 227 -8.36 -23.50 1.24
CA GLN A 227 -7.03 -23.81 1.77
C GLN A 227 -6.00 -23.93 0.64
N GLY A 228 -6.36 -24.58 -0.47
CA GLY A 228 -5.52 -24.68 -1.66
C GLY A 228 -5.24 -23.31 -2.26
N PHE A 229 -6.27 -22.47 -2.41
CA PHE A 229 -6.13 -21.09 -2.85
C PHE A 229 -5.19 -20.29 -1.94
N SER A 230 -5.38 -20.34 -0.62
CA SER A 230 -4.50 -19.68 0.35
C SER A 230 -3.05 -20.16 0.24
N THR A 231 -2.83 -21.46 0.07
CA THR A 231 -1.50 -22.05 -0.10
C THR A 231 -0.83 -21.60 -1.39
N VAL A 232 -1.55 -21.53 -2.50
CA VAL A 232 -1.02 -21.00 -3.77
C VAL A 232 -0.63 -19.53 -3.62
N CYS A 233 -1.48 -18.71 -3.00
CA CYS A 233 -1.16 -17.30 -2.72
C CYS A 233 0.04 -17.15 -1.78
N LEU A 234 0.25 -18.06 -0.83
CA LEU A 234 1.44 -18.08 0.03
C LEU A 234 2.70 -18.30 -0.80
N LEU A 235 2.68 -19.29 -1.70
CA LEU A 235 3.82 -19.60 -2.56
C LEU A 235 4.15 -18.43 -3.50
N ILE A 236 3.12 -17.80 -4.08
CA ILE A 236 3.29 -16.59 -4.91
C ILE A 236 3.91 -15.45 -4.09
N SER A 237 3.43 -15.23 -2.88
CA SER A 237 3.95 -14.18 -1.99
C SER A 237 5.38 -14.46 -1.55
N ALA A 238 5.71 -15.71 -1.24
CA ALA A 238 7.07 -16.13 -0.91
C ALA A 238 8.01 -15.94 -2.10
N PHE A 239 7.56 -16.29 -3.31
CA PHE A 239 8.32 -16.05 -4.53
C PHE A 239 8.58 -14.55 -4.73
N ALA A 240 7.53 -13.72 -4.67
CA ALA A 240 7.61 -12.27 -4.79
C ALA A 240 8.51 -11.64 -3.72
N LEU A 241 8.46 -12.16 -2.49
CA LEU A 241 9.29 -11.71 -1.37
C LEU A 241 10.78 -11.91 -1.67
N VAL A 242 11.15 -13.11 -2.11
CA VAL A 242 12.55 -13.44 -2.47
C VAL A 242 13.03 -12.55 -3.62
N GLY A 243 12.20 -12.37 -4.66
CA GLY A 243 12.54 -11.50 -5.79
C GLY A 243 12.72 -10.03 -5.38
N SER A 244 11.85 -9.53 -4.50
CA SER A 244 11.91 -8.15 -4.01
C SER A 244 13.15 -7.92 -3.14
N ILE A 245 13.48 -8.85 -2.25
CA ILE A 245 14.72 -8.79 -1.45
C ILE A 245 15.95 -8.78 -2.37
N GLN A 246 15.98 -9.65 -3.38
CA GLN A 246 17.06 -9.67 -4.35
C GLN A 246 17.16 -8.34 -5.13
N GLY A 247 16.02 -7.74 -5.48
CA GLY A 247 15.95 -6.42 -6.10
C GLY A 247 16.54 -5.32 -5.23
N VAL A 248 16.12 -5.23 -3.96
CA VAL A 248 16.66 -4.27 -2.99
C VAL A 248 18.17 -4.44 -2.80
N ILE A 249 18.65 -5.69 -2.66
CA ILE A 249 20.08 -5.98 -2.49
C ILE A 249 20.87 -5.54 -3.72
N SER A 250 20.38 -5.84 -4.92
CA SER A 250 21.05 -5.47 -6.17
C SER A 250 21.13 -3.95 -6.34
N GLN A 251 20.05 -3.21 -6.05
CA GLN A 251 20.07 -1.74 -6.11
C GLN A 251 21.03 -1.11 -5.08
N LYS A 252 21.25 -1.77 -3.95
CA LYS A 252 22.15 -1.29 -2.89
C LYS A 252 23.62 -1.60 -3.16
N LEU A 253 23.91 -2.73 -3.81
CA LEU A 253 25.28 -3.20 -4.03
C LEU A 253 25.86 -2.80 -5.41
N GLY A 254 25.02 -2.32 -6.33
CA GLY A 254 25.43 -1.98 -7.71
C GLY A 254 25.55 -3.21 -8.61
#